data_AF-A0A180EHZ3-F1
#
_entry.id   AF-A0A180EHZ3-F1
#
_cell.length_a   1.000
_cell.length_b   1.000
_cell.length_c   1.000
_cell.angle_alpha   90.00
_cell.angle_beta   90.00
_cell.angle_gamma   90.00
#
_symmetry.space_group_name_H-M   'P 1'
#
loop_
_entity.id
_entity.type
_entity.pdbx_description
1 polymer ?
#
loop_
_entity_poly.entity_id
_entity_poly.type
_entity_poly.pdbx_seq_one_letter_code
_entity_poly.pdbx_strand_id
1 'polypeptide(L)'
;MQYFVLALFACLCLCTLGCDGNTKARRAAKGESFVPDPNYLFFKNTRQADYRVLDGGDRGNHFTHDDLYDSDATLLPVIYDNWLEDQAFLELHTRTQQGPAGPSGKVELLITSPKGTNAVSLPARLSYDNAEQLKHHLTTNREINWVTGGDTLVAFPGLARDYATITINDYLRLVQRK
;
A
#
# COMPACT_ATOMS: atom_id res chain seq x y z
N MET A 1 18.43 33.17 38.70
CA MET A 1 18.37 31.78 38.19
C MET A 1 16.95 31.23 38.06
N GLN A 2 16.00 31.58 38.93
CA GLN A 2 14.64 31.01 38.92
C GLN A 2 13.78 31.37 37.68
N TYR A 3 13.94 32.59 37.13
CA TYR A 3 13.23 33.03 35.92
C TYR A 3 13.68 32.34 34.62
N PHE A 4 14.92 31.83 34.59
CA PHE A 4 15.48 31.19 33.39
C PHE A 4 14.91 29.77 33.17
N VAL A 5 14.63 29.05 34.27
CA VAL A 5 14.03 27.71 34.23
C VAL A 5 12.56 27.78 33.78
N LEU A 6 11.82 28.80 34.23
CA LEU A 6 10.43 29.03 33.82
C LEU A 6 10.30 29.39 32.34
N ALA A 7 11.22 30.21 31.81
CA ALA A 7 11.24 30.56 30.38
C ALA A 7 11.57 29.34 29.50
N LEU A 8 12.49 28.47 29.93
CA LEU A 8 12.84 27.25 29.20
C LEU A 8 11.66 26.24 29.18
N PHE A 9 10.95 26.09 30.29
CA PHE A 9 9.77 25.21 30.38
C PHE A 9 8.60 25.72 29.52
N ALA A 10 8.35 27.03 29.53
CA ALA A 10 7.31 27.64 28.70
C ALA A 10 7.61 27.49 27.19
N CYS A 11 8.88 27.60 26.79
CA CYS A 11 9.31 27.40 25.41
C CYS A 11 9.14 25.93 24.98
N LEU A 12 9.49 24.98 25.85
CA LEU A 12 9.33 23.54 25.59
C LEU A 12 7.84 23.15 25.43
N CYS A 13 6.94 23.70 26.25
CA CYS A 13 5.49 23.44 26.16
C CYS A 13 4.85 24.08 24.90
N LEU A 14 5.38 25.17 24.38
CA LEU A 14 4.89 25.79 23.14
C LEU A 14 5.31 24.98 21.90
N CYS A 15 6.48 24.32 21.94
CA CYS A 15 6.93 23.46 20.85
C CYS A 15 6.10 22.17 20.71
N THR A 16 5.53 21.62 21.80
CA THR A 16 4.76 20.38 21.74
C THR A 16 3.34 20.57 21.19
N LEU A 17 2.75 21.76 21.32
CA LEU A 17 1.38 22.04 20.84
C LEU A 17 1.32 22.35 19.33
N GLY A 18 2.43 22.77 18.71
CA GLY A 18 2.47 23.16 17.30
C GLY A 18 2.55 22.00 16.30
N CYS A 19 3.08 20.85 16.71
CA CYS A 19 3.31 19.72 15.79
C CYS A 19 2.06 18.86 15.53
N ASP A 20 1.20 18.67 16.54
CA ASP A 20 0.03 17.79 16.40
C ASP A 20 -1.13 18.42 15.61
N GLY A 21 -1.32 19.73 15.73
CA GLY A 21 -2.42 20.44 15.07
C GLY A 21 -2.36 20.37 13.54
N ASN A 22 -1.15 20.50 12.98
CA ASN A 22 -0.95 20.45 11.53
C ASN A 22 -1.17 19.05 10.95
N THR A 23 -0.71 18.01 11.66
CA THR A 23 -0.90 16.60 11.26
C THR A 23 -2.38 16.21 11.25
N LYS A 24 -3.14 16.62 12.27
CA LYS A 24 -4.59 16.34 12.33
C LYS A 24 -5.36 17.03 11.20
N ALA A 25 -5.02 18.29 10.89
CA ALA A 25 -5.63 19.04 9.79
C ALA A 25 -5.31 18.41 8.42
N ARG A 26 -4.04 18.06 8.18
CA ARG A 26 -3.59 17.35 6.96
C ARG A 26 -4.32 16.02 6.79
N ARG A 27 -4.45 15.22 7.87
CA ARG A 27 -5.19 13.96 7.84
C ARG A 27 -6.67 14.14 7.51
N ALA A 28 -7.32 15.13 8.11
CA ALA A 28 -8.72 15.45 7.81
C ALA A 28 -8.93 15.81 6.33
N ALA A 29 -7.99 16.53 5.73
CA ALA A 29 -8.03 16.91 4.32
C ALA A 29 -7.72 15.74 3.37
N LYS A 30 -6.74 14.89 3.70
CA LYS A 30 -6.18 13.86 2.81
C LYS A 30 -6.87 12.51 2.90
N GLY A 31 -7.58 12.25 4.00
CA GLY A 31 -8.42 11.08 4.15
C GLY A 31 -7.64 9.79 4.40
N GLU A 32 -8.09 8.69 3.79
CA GLU A 32 -7.59 7.32 4.05
C GLU A 32 -6.21 7.05 3.45
N SER A 33 -5.81 7.84 2.46
CA SER A 33 -4.48 7.76 1.84
C SER A 33 -3.42 8.56 2.59
N PHE A 34 -3.77 9.25 3.68
CA PHE A 34 -2.83 10.08 4.41
C PHE A 34 -1.66 9.27 4.99
N VAL A 35 -0.45 9.75 4.75
CA VAL A 35 0.79 9.18 5.28
C VAL A 35 1.37 10.12 6.34
N PRO A 36 1.40 9.70 7.62
CA PRO A 36 2.11 10.42 8.66
C PRO A 36 3.63 10.32 8.51
N ASP A 37 4.36 11.36 8.87
CA ASP A 37 5.83 11.42 8.77
C ASP A 37 6.54 10.22 9.44
N PRO A 38 6.15 9.74 10.65
CA PRO A 38 6.80 8.57 11.24
C PRO A 38 6.66 7.29 10.40
N ASN A 39 5.50 7.10 9.76
CA ASN A 39 5.25 5.95 8.91
C ASN A 39 6.06 6.05 7.60
N TYR A 40 6.12 7.25 7.03
CA TYR A 40 6.92 7.52 5.85
C TYR A 40 8.40 7.20 6.09
N LEU A 41 8.97 7.73 7.18
CA LEU A 41 10.36 7.48 7.57
C LEU A 41 10.62 6.00 7.83
N PHE A 42 9.69 5.29 8.48
CA PHE A 42 9.81 3.84 8.67
C PHE A 42 9.91 3.10 7.34
N PHE A 43 9.01 3.41 6.39
CA PHE A 43 9.02 2.77 5.06
C PHE A 43 10.33 3.06 4.33
N LYS A 44 10.74 4.33 4.24
CA LYS A 44 11.98 4.74 3.55
C LYS A 44 13.24 4.09 4.12
N ASN A 45 13.35 3.99 5.44
CA ASN A 45 14.57 3.53 6.09
C ASN A 45 14.61 2.02 6.32
N THR A 46 13.46 1.35 6.38
CA THR A 46 13.38 -0.06 6.81
C THR A 46 12.80 -0.99 5.74
N ARG A 47 11.83 -0.52 4.96
CA ARG A 47 11.07 -1.40 4.04
C ARG A 47 11.47 -1.19 2.58
N GLN A 48 11.72 0.04 2.14
CA GLN A 48 11.97 0.36 0.74
C GLN A 48 13.16 -0.43 0.14
N ALA A 49 14.13 -0.86 0.94
CA ALA A 49 15.26 -1.66 0.46
C ALA A 49 14.83 -3.01 -0.17
N ASP A 50 13.66 -3.55 0.20
CA ASP A 50 13.11 -4.79 -0.35
C ASP A 50 12.25 -4.55 -1.62
N TYR A 51 12.23 -3.31 -2.14
CA TYR A 51 11.32 -2.88 -3.20
C TYR A 51 12.04 -2.35 -4.44
N ARG A 52 11.51 -2.71 -5.60
CA ARG A 52 11.83 -2.14 -6.91
C ARG A 52 11.02 -0.89 -7.16
N VAL A 53 11.68 0.14 -7.70
CA VAL A 53 11.00 1.30 -8.30
C VAL A 53 10.60 0.93 -9.73
N LEU A 54 9.30 0.89 -10.01
CA LEU A 54 8.76 0.61 -11.35
C LEU A 54 8.75 1.83 -12.24
N ASP A 55 8.38 2.97 -11.65
CA ASP A 55 8.31 4.27 -12.30
C ASP A 55 8.59 5.35 -11.27
N GLY A 56 9.43 6.31 -11.65
CA GLY A 56 9.81 7.45 -10.84
C GLY A 56 9.39 8.72 -11.56
N GLY A 57 8.25 9.29 -11.16
CA GLY A 57 7.71 10.51 -11.73
C GLY A 57 7.91 11.72 -10.82
N ASP A 58 7.69 12.91 -11.38
CA ASP A 58 7.79 14.18 -10.65
C ASP A 58 6.87 14.25 -9.42
N ARG A 59 5.80 13.46 -9.40
CA ARG A 59 4.77 13.45 -8.35
C ARG A 59 4.86 12.28 -7.37
N GLY A 60 5.70 11.28 -7.64
CA GLY A 60 5.73 10.09 -6.82
C GLY A 60 6.44 8.91 -7.45
N ASN A 61 6.57 7.85 -6.69
CA ASN A 61 7.23 6.62 -7.11
C ASN A 61 6.29 5.42 -6.96
N HIS A 62 6.35 4.50 -7.91
CA HIS A 62 5.67 3.22 -7.84
C HIS A 62 6.64 2.14 -7.32
N PHE A 63 6.28 1.50 -6.21
CA PHE A 63 7.09 0.48 -5.57
C PHE A 63 6.38 -0.87 -5.61
N THR A 64 7.10 -1.92 -6.00
CA THR A 64 6.66 -3.31 -5.82
C THR A 64 7.78 -4.12 -5.19
N HIS A 65 7.45 -5.15 -4.41
CA HIS A 65 8.46 -5.97 -3.76
C HIS A 65 9.34 -6.67 -4.81
N ASP A 66 10.65 -6.72 -4.62
CA ASP A 66 11.58 -7.26 -5.61
C ASP A 66 11.25 -8.71 -5.98
N ASP A 67 11.11 -9.58 -4.98
CA ASP A 67 10.75 -10.99 -5.20
C ASP A 67 9.36 -11.18 -5.83
N LEU A 68 8.42 -10.24 -5.60
CA LEU A 68 7.13 -10.27 -6.27
C LEU A 68 7.27 -9.90 -7.75
N TYR A 69 8.10 -8.89 -8.05
CA TYR A 69 8.35 -8.50 -9.42
C TYR A 69 9.02 -9.61 -10.24
N ASP A 70 9.98 -10.31 -9.64
CA ASP A 70 10.72 -11.39 -10.30
C ASP A 70 9.94 -12.73 -10.33
N SER A 71 8.74 -12.78 -9.75
CA SER A 71 7.84 -13.94 -9.79
C SER A 71 7.00 -14.06 -11.07
N ASP A 72 6.28 -15.17 -11.21
CA ASP A 72 5.30 -15.44 -12.25
C ASP A 72 3.89 -14.89 -11.94
N ALA A 73 3.76 -14.02 -10.92
CA ALA A 73 2.49 -13.38 -10.60
C ALA A 73 1.91 -12.58 -11.75
N THR A 74 0.60 -12.75 -11.96
CA THR A 74 -0.17 -12.02 -12.99
C THR A 74 -0.79 -10.75 -12.42
N LEU A 75 -0.88 -10.64 -11.09
CA LEU A 75 -1.23 -9.42 -10.37
C LEU A 75 -0.12 -9.02 -9.42
N LEU A 76 0.18 -7.72 -9.41
CA LEU A 76 1.19 -7.12 -8.56
C LEU A 76 0.53 -5.98 -7.76
N PRO A 77 0.40 -6.08 -6.43
CA PRO A 77 0.21 -4.90 -5.61
C PRO A 77 1.42 -3.95 -5.76
N VAL A 78 1.12 -2.68 -5.98
CA VAL A 78 2.09 -1.61 -6.16
C VAL A 78 1.73 -0.45 -5.23
N ILE A 79 2.70 -0.01 -4.43
CA ILE A 79 2.56 1.17 -3.57
C ILE A 79 2.93 2.39 -4.41
N TYR A 80 1.97 3.26 -4.68
CA TYR A 80 2.23 4.58 -5.23
C TYR A 80 2.43 5.58 -4.09
N ASP A 81 3.65 6.06 -3.94
CA ASP A 81 4.08 7.06 -2.95
C ASP A 81 4.01 8.47 -3.55
N ASN A 82 2.92 9.20 -3.27
CA ASN A 82 2.74 10.60 -3.61
C ASN A 82 3.26 11.48 -2.45
N TRP A 83 4.59 11.56 -2.37
CA TRP A 83 5.30 12.26 -1.31
C TRP A 83 5.03 13.77 -1.29
N LEU A 84 4.67 14.38 -2.43
CA LEU A 84 4.30 15.81 -2.50
C LEU A 84 3.01 16.11 -1.74
N GLU A 85 2.06 15.17 -1.75
CA GLU A 85 0.75 15.33 -1.13
C GLU A 85 0.62 14.53 0.17
N ASP A 86 1.71 14.01 0.74
CA ASP A 86 1.71 13.10 1.91
C ASP A 86 0.65 12.00 1.78
N GLN A 87 0.58 11.39 0.60
CA GLN A 87 -0.40 10.37 0.28
C GLN A 87 0.27 9.12 -0.27
N ALA A 88 -0.30 7.97 0.06
CA ALA A 88 0.04 6.71 -0.57
C ALA A 88 -1.21 5.99 -1.03
N PHE A 89 -1.08 5.23 -2.11
CA PHE A 89 -2.15 4.44 -2.68
C PHE A 89 -1.65 3.04 -2.99
N LEU A 90 -2.54 2.06 -2.86
CA LEU A 90 -2.28 0.70 -3.31
C LEU A 90 -2.97 0.49 -4.64
N GLU A 91 -2.19 0.24 -5.67
CA GLU A 91 -2.66 -0.03 -7.02
C GLU A 91 -2.43 -1.50 -7.38
N LEU A 92 -3.32 -2.07 -8.18
CA LEU A 92 -3.11 -3.38 -8.77
C LEU A 92 -2.54 -3.18 -10.18
N HIS A 93 -1.39 -3.78 -10.42
CA HIS A 93 -0.79 -3.83 -11.74
C HIS A 93 -0.98 -5.25 -12.30
N THR A 94 -1.33 -5.34 -13.57
CA THR A 94 -1.55 -6.62 -14.26
C THR A 94 -0.37 -6.93 -15.16
N ARG A 95 0.06 -8.19 -15.14
CA ARG A 95 1.06 -8.75 -16.05
C ARG A 95 0.40 -9.82 -16.91
N THR A 96 0.50 -9.64 -18.24
CA THR A 96 0.13 -10.67 -19.22
C THR A 96 1.41 -11.24 -19.85
N GLN A 97 1.31 -12.34 -20.60
CA GLN A 97 2.46 -12.96 -21.25
C GLN A 97 3.19 -12.06 -22.26
N GLN A 98 2.64 -10.88 -22.59
CA GLN A 98 3.05 -10.04 -23.72
C GLN A 98 3.70 -8.71 -23.30
N GLY A 99 3.97 -8.46 -22.01
CA GLY A 99 4.59 -7.20 -21.62
C GLY A 99 4.90 -7.03 -20.13
N PRO A 100 5.56 -5.90 -19.78
CA PRO A 100 5.80 -5.54 -18.39
C PRO A 100 4.47 -5.34 -17.64
N ALA A 101 4.50 -5.52 -16.32
CA ALA A 101 3.36 -5.20 -15.48
C ALA A 101 3.04 -3.70 -15.58
N GLY A 102 1.77 -3.35 -15.62
CA GLY A 102 1.31 -1.96 -15.64
C GLY A 102 -0.04 -1.78 -14.96
N PRO A 103 -0.48 -0.53 -14.72
CA PRO A 103 -1.71 -0.23 -14.01
C PRO A 103 -2.92 -0.96 -14.60
N SER A 104 -3.68 -1.64 -13.75
CA SER A 104 -4.89 -2.32 -14.18
C SER A 104 -6.08 -1.37 -14.23
N GLY A 105 -7.14 -1.78 -14.93
CA GLY A 105 -8.48 -1.28 -14.67
C GLY A 105 -9.08 -1.93 -13.42
N LYS A 106 -10.40 -2.10 -13.43
CA LYS A 106 -11.10 -2.97 -12.48
C LYS A 106 -10.62 -4.41 -12.65
N VAL A 107 -10.37 -5.10 -11.53
CA VAL A 107 -9.89 -6.48 -11.49
C VAL A 107 -11.00 -7.37 -10.92
N GLU A 108 -11.36 -8.41 -11.65
CA GLU A 108 -12.29 -9.43 -11.17
C GLU A 108 -11.49 -10.66 -10.72
N LEU A 109 -11.69 -11.09 -9.48
CA LEU A 109 -11.01 -12.23 -8.87
C LEU A 109 -11.99 -13.36 -8.60
N LEU A 110 -11.58 -14.60 -8.88
CA LEU A 110 -12.24 -15.81 -8.40
C LEU A 110 -11.44 -16.39 -7.24
N ILE A 111 -12.11 -16.56 -6.10
CA ILE A 111 -11.52 -17.08 -4.88
C ILE A 111 -12.14 -18.44 -4.60
N THR A 112 -11.36 -19.50 -4.81
CA THR A 112 -11.83 -20.88 -4.67
C THR A 112 -11.64 -21.36 -3.23
N SER A 113 -12.71 -21.85 -2.62
CA SER A 113 -12.71 -22.42 -1.28
C SER A 113 -13.40 -23.80 -1.28
N PRO A 114 -13.26 -24.61 -0.22
CA PRO A 114 -14.01 -25.86 -0.12
C PRO A 114 -15.54 -25.71 -0.18
N LYS A 115 -16.06 -24.51 0.11
CA LYS A 115 -17.50 -24.19 0.07
C LYS A 115 -17.98 -23.68 -1.29
N GLY A 116 -17.07 -23.52 -2.26
CA GLY A 116 -17.34 -22.96 -3.57
C GLY A 116 -16.45 -21.77 -3.93
N THR A 117 -16.70 -21.24 -5.12
CA THR A 117 -15.97 -20.12 -5.72
C THR A 117 -16.76 -18.83 -5.56
N ASN A 118 -16.11 -17.79 -5.05
CA ASN A 118 -16.70 -16.46 -4.92
C ASN A 118 -16.00 -15.49 -5.87
N ALA A 119 -16.77 -14.67 -6.58
CA ALA A 119 -16.25 -13.56 -7.36
C ALA A 119 -16.09 -12.31 -6.48
N VAL A 120 -14.92 -11.68 -6.55
CA VAL A 120 -14.60 -10.43 -5.85
C VAL A 120 -14.14 -9.42 -6.88
N SER A 121 -14.74 -8.24 -6.84
CA SER A 121 -14.44 -7.17 -7.77
C SER A 121 -13.68 -6.06 -7.06
N LEU A 122 -12.48 -5.73 -7.55
CA LEU A 122 -11.62 -4.72 -6.97
C LEU A 122 -11.38 -3.56 -7.96
N PRO A 123 -11.39 -2.31 -7.50
CA PRO A 123 -10.95 -1.18 -8.33
C PRO A 123 -9.44 -1.24 -8.59
N ALA A 124 -8.98 -0.50 -9.60
CA ALA A 124 -7.55 -0.36 -9.90
C ALA A 124 -6.73 0.15 -8.71
N ARG A 125 -7.31 1.11 -7.99
CA ARG A 125 -6.76 1.72 -6.77
C ARG A 125 -7.60 1.32 -5.58
N LEU A 126 -7.00 0.59 -4.64
CA LEU A 126 -7.69 0.02 -3.50
C LEU A 126 -7.89 1.05 -2.39
N SER A 127 -9.09 1.06 -1.80
CA SER A 127 -9.33 1.67 -0.49
C SER A 127 -8.64 0.85 0.60
N TYR A 128 -8.57 1.40 1.82
CA TYR A 128 -8.04 0.66 2.97
C TYR A 128 -8.78 -0.66 3.18
N ASP A 129 -10.12 -0.63 3.13
CA ASP A 129 -10.96 -1.82 3.35
C ASP A 129 -10.79 -2.88 2.26
N ASN A 130 -10.67 -2.45 0.98
CA ASN A 130 -10.41 -3.38 -0.13
C ASN A 130 -9.02 -4.02 -0.01
N ALA A 131 -8.02 -3.27 0.46
CA ALA A 131 -6.68 -3.79 0.72
C ALA A 131 -6.67 -4.83 1.85
N GLU A 132 -7.35 -4.55 2.97
CA GLU A 132 -7.53 -5.54 4.05
C GLU A 132 -8.29 -6.78 3.59
N GLN A 133 -9.33 -6.62 2.77
CA GLN A 133 -10.08 -7.75 2.21
C GLN A 133 -9.18 -8.62 1.32
N LEU A 134 -8.40 -8.01 0.42
CA LEU A 134 -7.47 -8.75 -0.44
C LEU A 134 -6.41 -9.49 0.39
N LYS A 135 -5.82 -8.83 1.37
CA LYS A 135 -4.90 -9.45 2.34
C LYS A 135 -5.53 -10.63 3.08
N HIS A 136 -6.77 -10.49 3.54
CA HIS A 136 -7.49 -11.58 4.18
C HIS A 136 -7.60 -12.79 3.24
N HIS A 137 -7.93 -12.57 1.96
CA HIS A 137 -7.98 -13.66 0.98
C HIS A 137 -6.61 -14.31 0.76
N LEU A 138 -5.54 -13.53 0.65
CA LEU A 138 -4.18 -14.05 0.48
C LEU A 138 -3.75 -14.96 1.64
N THR A 139 -4.06 -14.57 2.87
CA THR A 139 -3.70 -15.32 4.10
C THR A 139 -4.51 -16.60 4.32
N THR A 140 -5.64 -16.79 3.62
CA THR A 140 -6.48 -18.00 3.76
C THR A 140 -5.99 -19.23 2.98
N ASN A 141 -4.83 -19.15 2.33
CA ASN A 141 -4.27 -20.19 1.44
C ASN A 141 -5.26 -20.71 0.36
N ARG A 142 -6.21 -19.86 -0.04
CA ARG A 142 -7.19 -20.15 -1.09
C ARG A 142 -6.62 -19.77 -2.44
N GLU A 143 -6.88 -20.55 -3.47
CA GLU A 143 -6.51 -20.17 -4.83
C GLU A 143 -7.22 -18.86 -5.23
N ILE A 144 -6.45 -17.91 -5.75
CA ILE A 144 -6.94 -16.62 -6.21
C ILE A 144 -6.58 -16.52 -7.68
N ASN A 145 -7.60 -16.44 -8.52
CA ASN A 145 -7.45 -16.33 -9.96
C ASN A 145 -8.00 -15.01 -10.45
N TRP A 146 -7.29 -14.36 -11.36
CA TRP A 146 -7.73 -13.16 -12.05
C TRP A 146 -8.50 -13.54 -13.32
N VAL A 147 -9.72 -13.02 -13.45
CA VAL A 147 -10.55 -13.19 -14.64
C VAL A 147 -10.19 -12.10 -15.64
N THR A 148 -9.69 -12.55 -16.79
CA THR A 148 -9.45 -11.72 -17.97
C THR A 148 -10.58 -11.94 -18.99
N GLY A 149 -10.71 -11.06 -19.99
CA GLY A 149 -11.82 -11.09 -20.96
C GLY A 149 -11.99 -12.40 -21.77
N GLY A 150 -11.08 -13.37 -21.66
CA GLY A 150 -11.21 -14.69 -22.27
C GLY A 150 -10.51 -15.83 -21.52
N ASP A 151 -9.91 -15.58 -20.36
CA ASP A 151 -9.15 -16.59 -19.62
C ASP A 151 -9.10 -16.30 -18.11
N THR A 152 -8.69 -17.29 -17.33
CA THR A 152 -8.52 -17.20 -15.88
C THR A 152 -7.07 -17.52 -15.53
N LEU A 153 -6.37 -16.55 -14.95
CA LEU A 153 -4.94 -16.66 -14.63
C LEU A 153 -4.71 -16.72 -13.13
N VAL A 154 -3.73 -17.51 -12.68
CA VAL A 154 -3.35 -17.53 -11.26
C VAL A 154 -2.77 -16.17 -10.88
N ALA A 155 -3.41 -15.49 -9.92
CA ALA A 155 -3.03 -14.12 -9.54
C ALA A 155 -1.68 -14.09 -8.82
N PHE A 156 -1.52 -14.96 -7.82
CA PHE A 156 -0.39 -15.01 -6.90
C PHE A 156 0.09 -16.46 -6.68
N PRO A 157 0.84 -17.02 -7.64
CA PRO A 157 1.43 -18.36 -7.54
C PRO A 157 2.56 -18.43 -6.52
N GLY A 158 2.74 -19.61 -5.90
CA GLY A 158 3.89 -19.90 -5.02
C GLY A 158 4.15 -18.84 -3.95
N LEU A 159 5.42 -18.42 -3.84
CA LEU A 159 5.87 -17.39 -2.88
C LEU A 159 5.39 -15.98 -3.23
N ALA A 160 4.92 -15.73 -4.46
CA ALA A 160 4.42 -14.40 -4.84
C ALA A 160 3.24 -13.96 -3.97
N ARG A 161 2.46 -14.91 -3.45
CA ARG A 161 1.41 -14.65 -2.45
C ARG A 161 1.94 -14.02 -1.18
N ASP A 162 3.07 -14.51 -0.68
CA ASP A 162 3.67 -14.03 0.56
C ASP A 162 4.19 -12.61 0.36
N TYR A 163 4.86 -12.36 -0.76
CA TYR A 163 5.36 -11.02 -1.10
C TYR A 163 4.23 -10.02 -1.43
N ALA A 164 3.14 -10.48 -2.04
CA ALA A 164 1.93 -9.67 -2.19
C ALA A 164 1.33 -9.31 -0.82
N THR A 165 1.29 -10.28 0.10
CA THR A 165 0.81 -10.07 1.48
C THR A 165 1.69 -9.07 2.23
N ILE A 166 3.02 -9.19 2.12
CA ILE A 166 4.00 -8.24 2.67
C ILE A 166 3.75 -6.84 2.10
N THR A 167 3.62 -6.74 0.77
CA THR A 167 3.38 -5.45 0.10
C THR A 167 2.12 -4.75 0.60
N ILE A 168 1.02 -5.50 0.73
CA ILE A 168 -0.24 -4.96 1.23
C ILE A 168 -0.12 -4.58 2.72
N ASN A 169 0.56 -5.38 3.53
CA ASN A 169 0.80 -5.05 4.94
C ASN A 169 1.62 -3.77 5.11
N ASP A 170 2.67 -3.59 4.31
CA ASP A 170 3.51 -2.39 4.36
C ASP A 170 2.73 -1.15 3.90
N TYR A 171 1.88 -1.27 2.88
CA TYR A 171 0.94 -0.21 2.52
C TYR A 171 0.00 0.15 3.67
N LEU A 172 -0.66 -0.85 4.26
CA LEU A 172 -1.62 -0.64 5.36
C LEU A 172 -0.96 -0.05 6.60
N ARG A 173 0.34 -0.29 6.81
CA ARG A 173 1.14 0.34 7.87
C ARG A 173 1.57 1.75 7.49
N LEU A 174 1.82 2.01 6.21
CA LEU A 174 2.21 3.32 5.69
C LEU A 174 1.07 4.32 5.89
N VAL A 175 -0.15 3.95 5.51
CA VAL A 175 -1.35 4.75 5.72
C VAL A 175 -1.93 4.53 7.12
N GLN A 176 -2.64 5.52 7.68
CA GLN A 176 -3.38 5.33 8.94
C GLN A 176 -4.89 5.21 8.68
N ARG A 177 -5.51 4.14 9.19
CA ARG A 177 -6.98 4.04 9.25
C ARG A 177 -7.53 5.24 10.01
N LYS A 178 -8.56 5.91 9.48
CA LYS A 178 -9.24 7.06 10.10
C LYS A 178 -9.69 6.77 11.53
#